data_AF-A0A7C2TLE1-F1
#
_entry.id   AF-A0A7C2TLE1-F1
#
_cell.length_a   1.000
_cell.length_b   1.000
_cell.length_c   1.000
_cell.angle_alpha   90.00
_cell.angle_beta   90.00
_cell.angle_gamma   90.00
#
_symmetry.space_group_name_H-M   'P 1'
#
loop_
_entity.id
_entity.type
_entity.pdbx_description
1 polymer ?
#
loop_
_entity_poly.entity_id
_entity_poly.type
_entity_poly.pdbx_seq_one_letter_code
_entity_poly.pdbx_strand_id
1 'polypeptide(L)'
;MGIILLITVLIASAFSVPVSKNLQVINFSTSPIFINNTWTITGGTYSFKSTVNVVNGGKLIVENSTLYFIQDALNPISLNVNSGGTLILRNSTLTVTPDQYAPSINFTLNSNGGSLLLYNSIIKYPGWLNVSNSKDVKIINSKFIGENSSQLGQLLKYGYPQSALPYVVYGPTPFFYNVTLLIKNSSFPSLFQSQKSVNSYSGTFPSTGTFPVTISSTSPSITTVSNAFKVTGFPSFITFYNCTVVLNISEGSGYSGDSQIYFNFYNLNNINNPVPIQFSQNPQNFTFNINFQNTYYIVNSTSLSKANNFLINITKPTSGSITVNYVKIILYTYKFNFIKQNFNILSSTVYASDLY
;
A
#
# COMPACT_ATOMS: atom_id res chain seq x y z
N MET A 1 65.18 54.42 7.58
CA MET A 1 64.53 53.73 6.44
C MET A 1 63.95 52.42 6.96
N GLY A 2 62.67 52.43 7.32
CA GLY A 2 61.97 51.28 7.89
C GLY A 2 61.27 50.49 6.79
N ILE A 3 61.54 49.19 6.72
CA ILE A 3 60.90 48.26 5.81
C ILE A 3 59.52 47.91 6.41
N ILE A 4 58.45 48.30 5.72
CA ILE A 4 57.09 47.87 6.03
C ILE A 4 56.93 46.46 5.43
N LEU A 5 56.81 45.46 6.30
CA LEU A 5 56.49 44.08 5.92
C LEU A 5 54.97 43.97 5.73
N LEU A 6 54.53 43.89 4.47
CA LEU A 6 53.13 43.63 4.12
C LEU A 6 52.84 42.14 4.31
N ILE A 7 52.12 41.79 5.39
CA ILE A 7 51.62 40.43 5.59
C ILE A 7 50.31 40.28 4.80
N THR A 8 50.38 39.68 3.61
CA THR A 8 49.20 39.14 2.93
C THR A 8 48.73 37.90 3.66
N VAL A 9 47.64 38.03 4.42
CA VAL A 9 46.89 36.89 4.96
C VAL A 9 46.20 36.20 3.78
N LEU A 10 46.76 35.08 3.32
CA LEU A 10 46.09 34.18 2.40
C LEU A 10 44.97 33.48 3.18
N ILE A 11 43.74 34.00 3.09
CA ILE A 11 42.55 33.24 3.51
C ILE A 11 42.34 32.18 2.42
N ALA A 12 43.00 31.03 2.57
CA ALA A 12 42.62 29.83 1.86
C ALA A 12 41.21 29.46 2.35
N SER A 13 40.19 29.95 1.67
CA SER A 13 38.88 29.33 1.72
C SER A 13 39.08 27.89 1.27
N ALA A 14 38.95 26.96 2.21
CA ALA A 14 38.94 25.55 1.92
C ALA A 14 37.71 25.29 1.04
N PHE A 15 37.89 25.40 -0.27
CA PHE A 15 37.01 24.76 -1.23
C PHE A 15 37.10 23.27 -0.89
N SER A 16 36.08 22.77 -0.21
CA SER A 16 35.81 21.35 -0.10
C SER A 16 35.54 20.85 -1.51
N VAL A 17 36.60 20.48 -2.21
CA VAL A 17 36.50 19.73 -3.46
C VAL A 17 35.63 18.52 -3.13
N PRO A 18 34.48 18.33 -3.80
CA PRO A 18 33.70 17.12 -3.59
C PRO A 18 34.63 15.97 -3.95
N VAL A 19 35.00 15.16 -2.95
CA VAL A 19 35.73 13.93 -3.18
C VAL A 19 34.79 13.05 -3.99
N SER A 20 34.89 13.11 -5.32
CA SER A 20 34.32 12.11 -6.20
C SER A 20 35.13 10.85 -5.94
N LYS A 21 34.75 10.09 -4.92
CA LYS A 21 35.21 8.71 -4.82
C LYS A 21 34.54 8.00 -5.99
N ASN A 22 35.23 7.94 -7.13
CA ASN A 22 34.95 7.01 -8.22
C ASN A 22 35.14 5.62 -7.63
N LEU A 23 34.18 5.18 -6.83
CA LEU A 23 34.11 3.83 -6.35
C LEU A 23 33.70 3.01 -7.56
N GLN A 24 34.68 2.41 -8.25
CA GLN A 24 34.44 1.13 -8.88
C GLN A 24 34.08 0.16 -7.76
N VAL A 25 32.78 0.04 -7.44
CA VAL A 25 32.35 -0.91 -6.42
C VAL A 25 32.37 -2.30 -7.05
N ILE A 26 33.51 -2.98 -6.93
CA ILE A 26 33.72 -4.28 -7.60
C ILE A 26 33.31 -5.46 -6.71
N ASN A 27 33.12 -5.31 -5.39
CA ASN A 27 32.60 -6.40 -4.55
C ASN A 27 31.83 -5.89 -3.32
N PHE A 28 30.65 -6.45 -3.06
CA PHE A 28 29.76 -6.05 -1.97
C PHE A 28 29.72 -7.08 -0.83
N SER A 29 29.71 -6.56 0.40
CA SER A 29 29.47 -7.25 1.67
C SER A 29 27.98 -7.61 1.84
N THR A 30 27.65 -8.60 2.65
CA THR A 30 26.28 -8.90 3.10
C THR A 30 25.79 -7.97 4.23
N SER A 31 26.68 -7.19 4.85
CA SER A 31 26.33 -6.25 5.92
C SER A 31 25.73 -4.96 5.37
N PRO A 32 24.75 -4.33 6.06
CA PRO A 32 24.13 -3.08 5.61
C PRO A 32 25.15 -1.96 5.35
N ILE A 33 24.95 -1.22 4.28
CA ILE A 33 25.77 -0.07 3.88
C ILE A 33 25.10 1.20 4.36
N PHE A 34 25.87 2.10 4.98
CA PHE A 34 25.40 3.41 5.42
C PHE A 34 26.13 4.50 4.65
N ILE A 35 25.37 5.30 3.89
CA ILE A 35 25.86 6.46 3.16
C ILE A 35 25.52 7.70 4.00
N ASN A 36 26.52 8.24 4.69
CA ASN A 36 26.43 9.44 5.53
C ASN A 36 27.19 10.66 4.94
N ASN A 37 27.79 10.47 3.75
CA ASN A 37 28.44 11.49 2.94
C ASN A 37 27.93 11.39 1.49
N THR A 38 28.53 12.13 0.55
CA THR A 38 28.15 12.04 -0.87
C THR A 38 28.86 10.89 -1.56
N TRP A 39 28.09 9.96 -2.12
CA TRP A 39 28.53 8.90 -3.01
C TRP A 39 27.98 9.19 -4.40
N THR A 40 28.86 9.23 -5.40
CA THR A 40 28.49 9.43 -6.80
C THR A 40 28.89 8.21 -7.61
N ILE A 41 27.94 7.63 -8.32
CA ILE A 41 28.11 6.52 -9.26
C ILE A 41 27.90 7.08 -10.66
N THR A 42 28.91 7.01 -11.52
CA THR A 42 28.87 7.59 -12.86
C THR A 42 29.41 6.63 -13.92
N GLY A 43 28.64 6.40 -14.98
CA GLY A 43 29.00 5.54 -16.09
C GLY A 43 29.06 4.05 -15.76
N GLY A 44 28.36 3.21 -16.52
CA GLY A 44 28.48 1.75 -16.43
C GLY A 44 27.43 1.08 -15.55
N THR A 45 27.78 -0.06 -14.97
CA THR A 45 26.87 -0.95 -14.24
C THR A 45 27.43 -1.30 -12.86
N TYR A 46 26.60 -1.17 -11.82
CA TYR A 46 26.95 -1.40 -10.42
C TYR A 46 25.87 -2.22 -9.74
N SER A 47 26.19 -3.03 -8.73
CA SER A 47 25.23 -3.98 -8.16
C SER A 47 25.35 -4.15 -6.64
N PHE A 48 24.41 -3.67 -5.83
CA PHE A 48 24.42 -3.94 -4.40
C PHE A 48 23.94 -5.35 -4.07
N LYS A 49 24.68 -6.09 -3.22
CA LYS A 49 24.23 -7.32 -2.53
C LYS A 49 24.01 -7.07 -1.03
N SER A 50 23.48 -5.90 -0.69
CA SER A 50 23.19 -5.50 0.68
C SER A 50 22.14 -4.41 0.73
N THR A 51 21.50 -4.27 1.89
CA THR A 51 20.65 -3.12 2.17
C THR A 51 21.50 -1.85 2.21
N VAL A 52 21.06 -0.82 1.50
CA VAL A 52 21.71 0.50 1.45
C VAL A 52 20.85 1.51 2.19
N ASN A 53 21.43 2.20 3.16
CA ASN A 53 20.79 3.24 3.93
C ASN A 53 21.46 4.59 3.64
N VAL A 54 20.76 5.48 2.95
CA VAL A 54 21.16 6.88 2.81
C VAL A 54 20.61 7.64 4.02
N VAL A 55 21.49 7.99 4.95
CA VAL A 55 21.13 8.59 6.24
C VAL A 55 21.27 10.11 6.21
N ASN A 56 20.96 10.78 7.32
CA ASN A 56 21.06 12.23 7.46
C ASN A 56 22.43 12.76 7.00
N GLY A 57 22.44 13.75 6.11
CA GLY A 57 23.66 14.31 5.49
C GLY A 57 24.25 13.49 4.34
N GLY A 58 23.81 12.23 4.19
CA GLY A 58 24.20 11.34 3.11
C GLY A 58 23.48 11.64 1.79
N LYS A 59 24.21 11.45 0.68
CA LYS A 59 23.67 11.60 -0.68
C LYS A 59 24.15 10.45 -1.55
N LEU A 60 23.23 9.70 -2.14
CA LEU A 60 23.55 8.74 -3.20
C LEU A 60 23.12 9.36 -4.53
N ILE A 61 24.09 9.62 -5.39
CA ILE A 61 23.90 10.21 -6.72
C ILE A 61 24.29 9.16 -7.75
N VAL A 62 23.39 8.83 -8.67
CA VAL A 62 23.64 7.87 -9.75
C VAL A 62 23.35 8.54 -11.09
N GLU A 63 24.40 8.72 -11.89
CA GLU A 63 24.33 9.44 -13.16
C GLU A 63 24.80 8.54 -14.31
N ASN A 64 24.04 8.51 -15.41
CA ASN A 64 24.42 7.77 -16.63
C ASN A 64 24.80 6.29 -16.37
N SER A 65 24.14 5.66 -15.40
CA SER A 65 24.51 4.32 -14.92
C SER A 65 23.32 3.41 -14.76
N THR A 66 23.56 2.10 -14.75
CA THR A 66 22.59 1.13 -14.26
C THR A 66 22.99 0.64 -12.87
N LEU A 67 22.09 0.77 -11.91
CA LEU A 67 22.23 0.27 -10.56
C LEU A 67 21.32 -0.95 -10.36
N TYR A 68 21.92 -2.07 -9.99
CA TYR A 68 21.24 -3.32 -9.69
C TYR A 68 21.23 -3.58 -8.18
N PHE A 69 20.18 -4.24 -7.69
CA PHE A 69 20.18 -4.91 -6.40
C PHE A 69 20.03 -6.41 -6.62
N ILE A 70 20.96 -7.20 -6.06
CA ILE A 70 20.94 -8.66 -6.14
C ILE A 70 20.03 -9.18 -5.03
N GLN A 71 18.88 -9.75 -5.39
CA GLN A 71 17.81 -10.11 -4.46
C GLN A 71 17.82 -11.59 -4.10
N ASP A 72 17.86 -11.85 -2.79
CA ASP A 72 17.77 -13.15 -2.16
C ASP A 72 16.41 -13.27 -1.43
N ALA A 73 15.69 -14.39 -1.61
CA ALA A 73 14.41 -14.65 -0.95
C ALA A 73 14.53 -14.85 0.58
N LEU A 74 15.69 -15.34 1.05
CA LEU A 74 15.99 -15.58 2.46
C LEU A 74 16.45 -14.31 3.18
N ASN A 75 17.20 -13.46 2.47
CA ASN A 75 17.75 -12.21 2.99
C ASN A 75 17.36 -11.03 2.07
N PRO A 76 16.09 -10.61 2.07
CA PRO A 76 15.64 -9.53 1.20
C PRO A 76 16.36 -8.22 1.55
N ILE A 77 16.86 -7.53 0.52
CA ILE A 77 17.60 -6.27 0.68
C ILE A 77 16.79 -5.08 0.15
N SER A 78 17.05 -3.91 0.71
CA SER A 78 16.32 -2.68 0.41
C SER A 78 17.24 -1.49 0.14
N LEU A 79 16.71 -0.45 -0.50
CA LEU A 79 17.30 0.89 -0.52
C LEU A 79 16.44 1.80 0.34
N ASN A 80 16.99 2.31 1.43
CA ASN A 80 16.30 3.18 2.37
C ASN A 80 16.90 4.59 2.30
N VAL A 81 16.08 5.59 2.02
CA VAL A 81 16.43 7.00 2.06
C VAL A 81 15.79 7.59 3.31
N ASN A 82 16.55 7.63 4.39
CA ASN A 82 16.06 8.05 5.70
C ASN A 82 15.97 9.57 5.80
N SER A 83 15.37 10.06 6.89
CA SER A 83 15.23 11.50 7.15
C SER A 83 16.57 12.23 7.03
N GLY A 84 16.59 13.30 6.22
CA GLY A 84 17.79 14.09 5.91
C GLY A 84 18.76 13.46 4.89
N GLY A 85 18.49 12.24 4.42
CA GLY A 85 19.22 11.60 3.32
C GLY A 85 18.65 11.97 1.95
N THR A 86 19.45 11.83 0.89
CA THR A 86 19.02 12.16 -0.49
C THR A 86 19.41 11.09 -1.50
N LEU A 87 18.45 10.63 -2.31
CA LEU A 87 18.71 9.82 -3.49
C LEU A 87 18.47 10.65 -4.75
N ILE A 88 19.45 10.66 -5.66
CA ILE A 88 19.38 11.33 -6.95
C ILE A 88 19.68 10.33 -8.05
N LEU A 89 18.72 10.09 -8.95
CA LEU A 89 18.91 9.31 -10.17
C LEU A 89 18.79 10.25 -11.38
N ARG A 90 19.82 10.31 -12.23
CA ARG A 90 19.86 11.14 -13.44
C ARG A 90 20.31 10.34 -14.64
N ASN A 91 19.47 10.23 -15.66
CA ASN A 91 19.78 9.42 -16.85
C ASN A 91 20.23 8.00 -16.48
N SER A 92 19.59 7.44 -15.45
CA SER A 92 20.03 6.19 -14.82
C SER A 92 18.89 5.19 -14.74
N THR A 93 19.26 3.91 -14.75
CA THR A 93 18.33 2.80 -14.53
C THR A 93 18.54 2.20 -13.14
N LEU A 94 17.48 2.09 -12.34
CA LEU A 94 17.46 1.28 -11.12
C LEU A 94 16.69 0.00 -11.42
N THR A 95 17.25 -1.15 -11.05
CA THR A 95 16.63 -2.46 -11.34
C THR A 95 17.13 -3.52 -10.35
N VAL A 96 16.58 -4.73 -10.46
CA VAL A 96 16.92 -5.87 -9.61
C VAL A 96 17.35 -7.06 -10.46
N THR A 97 18.11 -7.97 -9.87
CA THR A 97 18.43 -9.28 -10.45
C THR A 97 18.33 -10.34 -9.36
N PRO A 98 17.84 -11.55 -9.64
CA PRO A 98 17.82 -12.61 -8.65
C PRO A 98 19.23 -13.11 -8.29
N ASP A 99 19.40 -13.48 -7.03
CA ASP A 99 20.53 -14.28 -6.57
C ASP A 99 20.44 -15.72 -7.11
N GLN A 100 21.58 -16.37 -7.26
CA GLN A 100 21.67 -17.72 -7.83
C GLN A 100 21.16 -18.82 -6.89
N TYR A 101 21.26 -18.65 -5.57
CA TYR A 101 21.00 -19.71 -4.59
C TYR A 101 19.59 -19.66 -4.00
N ALA A 102 19.04 -18.46 -3.85
CA ALA A 102 17.69 -18.23 -3.35
C ALA A 102 17.05 -17.09 -4.16
N PRO A 103 16.69 -17.33 -5.43
CA PRO A 103 16.30 -16.28 -6.36
C PRO A 103 15.04 -15.53 -5.90
N SER A 104 15.12 -14.21 -5.87
CA SER A 104 14.00 -13.30 -5.64
C SER A 104 14.13 -12.08 -6.54
N ILE A 105 13.03 -11.37 -6.78
CA ILE A 105 13.04 -10.03 -7.39
C ILE A 105 12.23 -9.02 -6.57
N ASN A 106 11.83 -9.38 -5.36
CA ASN A 106 11.14 -8.47 -4.44
C ASN A 106 12.12 -7.47 -3.87
N PHE A 107 12.15 -6.27 -4.44
CA PHE A 107 12.92 -5.17 -3.89
C PHE A 107 12.03 -4.15 -3.19
N THR A 108 12.62 -3.38 -2.30
CA THR A 108 11.94 -2.28 -1.63
C THR A 108 12.83 -1.05 -1.65
N LEU A 109 12.31 0.03 -2.24
CA LEU A 109 12.81 1.38 -2.12
C LEU A 109 11.92 2.16 -1.16
N ASN A 110 12.43 2.43 0.04
CA ASN A 110 11.74 3.27 1.02
C ASN A 110 12.39 4.65 1.07
N SER A 111 11.58 5.69 1.17
CA SER A 111 12.03 7.03 1.51
C SER A 111 11.13 7.57 2.62
N ASN A 112 11.66 7.70 3.84
CA ASN A 112 10.90 8.19 4.99
C ASN A 112 11.56 9.45 5.54
N GLY A 113 10.99 10.61 5.20
CA GLY A 113 11.60 11.92 5.48
C GLY A 113 12.80 12.27 4.60
N GLY A 114 13.27 11.35 3.76
CA GLY A 114 14.37 11.56 2.83
C GLY A 114 13.93 12.21 1.52
N SER A 115 14.86 12.79 0.77
CA SER A 115 14.59 13.40 -0.54
C SER A 115 14.80 12.40 -1.67
N LEU A 116 13.87 12.36 -2.62
CA LEU A 116 13.88 11.43 -3.76
C LEU A 116 13.76 12.20 -5.07
N LEU A 117 14.84 12.22 -5.86
CA LEU A 117 14.94 13.04 -7.06
C LEU A 117 15.26 12.18 -8.29
N LEU A 118 14.27 11.94 -9.13
CA LEU A 118 14.35 11.10 -10.34
C LEU A 118 14.23 11.97 -11.59
N TYR A 119 15.28 11.99 -12.42
CA TYR A 119 15.34 12.77 -13.65
C TYR A 119 15.78 11.92 -14.82
N ASN A 120 14.94 11.86 -15.87
CA ASN A 120 15.25 11.07 -17.05
C ASN A 120 15.62 9.62 -16.72
N SER A 121 14.96 9.02 -15.73
CA SER A 121 15.38 7.76 -15.13
C SER A 121 14.37 6.65 -15.34
N ILE A 122 14.86 5.42 -15.38
CA ILE A 122 14.03 4.22 -15.51
C ILE A 122 14.09 3.44 -14.21
N ILE A 123 12.95 3.21 -13.58
CA ILE A 123 12.83 2.32 -12.43
C ILE A 123 12.16 1.05 -12.91
N LYS A 124 12.94 -0.02 -13.07
CA LYS A 124 12.43 -1.34 -13.42
C LYS A 124 12.23 -2.14 -12.15
N TYR A 125 11.16 -2.93 -12.08
CA TYR A 125 10.89 -3.77 -10.91
C TYR A 125 11.00 -2.95 -9.62
N PRO A 126 10.23 -1.86 -9.48
CA PRO A 126 10.34 -1.04 -8.27
C PRO A 126 10.15 -1.88 -7.01
N GLY A 127 9.47 -3.03 -7.14
CA GLY A 127 8.93 -3.74 -6.02
C GLY A 127 8.13 -2.72 -5.22
N TRP A 128 8.36 -2.63 -3.92
CA TRP A 128 7.76 -1.59 -3.10
C TRP A 128 8.52 -0.26 -3.22
N LEU A 129 7.94 0.73 -3.91
CA LEU A 129 8.35 2.14 -3.77
C LEU A 129 7.42 2.84 -2.77
N ASN A 130 7.91 3.06 -1.55
CA ASN A 130 7.18 3.78 -0.51
C ASN A 130 7.88 5.10 -0.20
N VAL A 131 7.17 6.21 -0.36
CA VAL A 131 7.69 7.54 -0.06
C VAL A 131 6.77 8.20 0.95
N SER A 132 7.27 8.51 2.14
CA SER A 132 6.50 9.09 3.22
C SER A 132 7.20 10.27 3.87
N ASN A 133 6.41 11.25 4.34
CA ASN A 133 6.88 12.36 5.19
C ASN A 133 8.00 13.21 4.55
N SER A 134 8.07 13.26 3.22
CA SER A 134 9.13 13.95 2.48
C SER A 134 8.66 15.26 1.88
N LYS A 135 9.46 16.32 2.02
CA LYS A 135 9.17 17.64 1.44
C LYS A 135 9.77 17.83 0.04
N ASP A 136 10.61 16.91 -0.44
CA ASP A 136 11.27 17.03 -1.74
C ASP A 136 11.26 15.71 -2.51
N VAL A 137 10.16 15.47 -3.22
CA VAL A 137 9.99 14.32 -4.11
C VAL A 137 9.76 14.83 -5.53
N LYS A 138 10.68 14.51 -6.44
CA LYS A 138 10.62 14.92 -7.85
C LYS A 138 10.75 13.72 -8.76
N ILE A 139 9.80 13.56 -9.68
CA ILE A 139 9.78 12.51 -10.70
C ILE A 139 9.57 13.18 -12.06
N ILE A 140 10.64 13.39 -12.81
CA ILE A 140 10.62 14.18 -14.03
C ILE A 140 11.20 13.37 -15.17
N ASN A 141 10.51 13.34 -16.31
CA ASN A 141 10.93 12.60 -17.52
C ASN A 141 11.23 11.12 -17.22
N SER A 142 10.55 10.51 -16.24
CA SER A 142 10.96 9.20 -15.71
C SER A 142 9.91 8.13 -16.00
N LYS A 143 10.37 6.88 -16.09
CA LYS A 143 9.53 5.74 -16.47
C LYS A 143 9.65 4.62 -15.45
N PHE A 144 8.50 4.17 -14.96
CA PHE A 144 8.41 2.98 -14.12
C PHE A 144 8.02 1.80 -15.01
N ILE A 145 8.73 0.68 -14.91
CA ILE A 145 8.50 -0.50 -15.75
C ILE A 145 8.31 -1.71 -14.84
N GLY A 146 7.18 -2.39 -15.02
CA GLY A 146 6.90 -3.66 -14.36
C GLY A 146 7.69 -4.82 -14.97
N GLU A 147 7.32 -6.03 -14.59
CA GLU A 147 8.02 -7.23 -15.05
C GLU A 147 7.74 -7.58 -16.52
N ASN A 148 8.72 -8.19 -17.20
CA ASN A 148 8.54 -8.81 -18.50
C ASN A 148 8.95 -10.30 -18.51
N SER A 149 8.48 -11.03 -19.52
CA SER A 149 8.61 -12.49 -19.66
C SER A 149 10.05 -13.03 -19.62
N SER A 150 11.04 -12.25 -20.06
CA SER A 150 12.45 -12.68 -20.07
C SER A 150 13.04 -12.82 -18.66
N GLN A 151 12.55 -12.03 -17.70
CA GLN A 151 13.10 -11.96 -16.34
C GLN A 151 12.41 -12.98 -15.42
N LEU A 152 11.13 -13.27 -15.66
CA LEU A 152 10.48 -14.46 -15.10
C LEU A 152 11.21 -15.75 -15.55
N GLY A 153 11.70 -15.78 -16.79
CA GLY A 153 12.54 -16.87 -17.30
C GLY A 153 13.86 -17.07 -16.54
N GLN A 154 14.48 -15.99 -16.05
CA GLN A 154 15.69 -16.08 -15.23
C GLN A 154 15.39 -16.61 -13.83
N LEU A 155 14.30 -16.16 -13.19
CA LEU A 155 13.82 -16.74 -11.93
C LEU A 155 13.57 -18.25 -12.06
N LEU A 156 12.88 -18.65 -13.13
CA LEU A 156 12.57 -20.06 -13.42
C LEU A 156 13.84 -20.91 -13.63
N LYS A 157 14.89 -20.33 -14.20
CA LYS A 157 16.17 -21.02 -14.50
C LYS A 157 16.95 -21.39 -13.24
N TYR A 158 16.90 -20.59 -12.19
CA TYR A 158 17.70 -20.81 -10.97
C TYR A 158 17.04 -21.77 -9.96
N GLY A 159 15.80 -22.20 -10.22
CA GLY A 159 15.08 -23.15 -9.37
C GLY A 159 14.46 -22.50 -8.14
N TYR A 160 13.19 -22.81 -7.88
CA TYR A 160 12.47 -22.31 -6.71
C TYR A 160 12.77 -23.18 -5.48
N PRO A 161 12.95 -22.61 -4.27
CA PRO A 161 12.75 -23.39 -3.05
C PRO A 161 11.26 -23.78 -2.99
N GLN A 162 11.00 -25.06 -3.23
CA GLN A 162 9.67 -25.66 -3.46
C GLN A 162 8.72 -25.58 -2.24
N SER A 163 9.20 -25.14 -1.07
CA SER A 163 8.50 -25.23 0.22
C SER A 163 7.94 -23.90 0.76
N ALA A 164 8.03 -22.78 0.03
CA ALA A 164 7.56 -21.49 0.55
C ALA A 164 6.69 -20.72 -0.47
N LEU A 165 5.37 -20.92 -0.40
CA LEU A 165 4.36 -20.10 -1.11
C LEU A 165 4.29 -18.67 -0.50
N PRO A 166 4.07 -17.57 -1.27
CA PRO A 166 4.43 -17.24 -2.65
C PRO A 166 5.41 -16.03 -2.67
N TYR A 167 6.67 -16.23 -3.07
CA TYR A 167 7.71 -15.17 -3.01
C TYR A 167 7.80 -14.27 -4.23
N VAL A 168 6.88 -14.35 -5.19
CA VAL A 168 6.53 -13.15 -5.94
C VAL A 168 5.52 -12.42 -5.05
N VAL A 169 6.02 -11.75 -4.02
CA VAL A 169 5.21 -10.78 -3.29
C VAL A 169 5.22 -9.58 -4.20
N TYR A 170 4.29 -9.61 -5.16
CA TYR A 170 3.96 -8.49 -6.04
C TYR A 170 4.01 -7.22 -5.20
N GLY A 171 5.06 -6.45 -5.43
CA GLY A 171 5.36 -5.20 -4.76
C GLY A 171 5.34 -4.10 -5.80
N PRO A 172 4.70 -2.96 -5.52
CA PRO A 172 3.48 -2.58 -6.19
C PRO A 172 3.56 -1.14 -6.70
N THR A 173 2.51 -0.74 -7.40
CA THR A 173 2.00 0.64 -7.44
C THR A 173 2.70 1.58 -6.43
N PRO A 174 3.64 2.45 -6.87
CA PRO A 174 4.34 3.38 -6.00
C PRO A 174 3.40 4.12 -5.06
N PHE A 175 3.74 4.24 -3.78
CA PHE A 175 2.89 4.84 -2.76
C PHE A 175 3.54 6.10 -2.18
N PHE A 176 2.79 7.20 -2.19
CA PHE A 176 3.22 8.50 -1.70
C PHE A 176 2.30 8.96 -0.56
N TYR A 177 2.84 9.20 0.63
CA TYR A 177 2.07 9.60 1.82
C TYR A 177 2.66 10.81 2.54
N ASN A 178 1.86 11.85 2.77
CA ASN A 178 2.32 13.06 3.45
C ASN A 178 3.58 13.65 2.80
N VAL A 179 3.53 13.84 1.47
CA VAL A 179 4.66 14.36 0.69
C VAL A 179 4.31 15.65 -0.06
N THR A 180 5.34 16.41 -0.45
CA THR A 180 5.27 17.38 -1.54
C THR A 180 5.88 16.75 -2.80
N LEU A 181 5.03 16.45 -3.77
CA LEU A 181 5.37 15.65 -4.95
C LEU A 181 5.24 16.47 -6.23
N LEU A 182 6.33 16.55 -6.99
CA LEU A 182 6.35 17.09 -8.36
C LEU A 182 6.53 15.93 -9.34
N ILE A 183 5.52 15.68 -10.19
CA ILE A 183 5.59 14.72 -11.29
C ILE A 183 5.42 15.45 -12.62
N LYS A 184 6.35 15.25 -13.55
CA LYS A 184 6.25 15.83 -14.89
C LYS A 184 6.70 14.85 -15.96
N ASN A 185 5.93 14.72 -17.04
CA ASN A 185 6.31 13.95 -18.23
C ASN A 185 6.80 12.54 -17.87
N SER A 186 6.03 11.83 -17.05
CA SER A 186 6.45 10.55 -16.48
C SER A 186 5.38 9.49 -16.67
N SER A 187 5.80 8.25 -16.85
CA SER A 187 4.91 7.14 -17.20
C SER A 187 4.99 5.98 -16.21
N PHE A 188 3.85 5.38 -15.91
CA PHE A 188 3.74 4.20 -15.04
C PHE A 188 2.98 3.07 -15.75
N PRO A 189 3.45 2.58 -16.92
CA PRO A 189 2.76 1.55 -17.70
C PRO A 189 2.55 0.27 -16.89
N SER A 190 1.27 -0.14 -16.77
CA SER A 190 0.77 -1.41 -16.20
C SER A 190 1.77 -2.13 -15.30
N LEU A 191 2.12 -1.51 -14.17
CA LEU A 191 3.07 -2.07 -13.18
C LEU A 191 2.52 -3.32 -12.46
N PHE A 192 1.30 -3.75 -12.79
CA PHE A 192 0.57 -4.83 -12.15
C PHE A 192 0.35 -6.00 -13.12
N GLN A 193 0.63 -7.21 -12.66
CA GLN A 193 0.05 -8.45 -13.21
C GLN A 193 -0.82 -9.10 -12.14
N SER A 194 -2.03 -9.50 -12.52
CA SER A 194 -3.01 -10.09 -11.59
C SER A 194 -2.53 -11.43 -11.02
N GLN A 195 -2.24 -11.50 -9.73
CA GLN A 195 -2.17 -12.78 -9.04
C GLN A 195 -3.59 -13.27 -8.71
N LYS A 196 -3.88 -14.54 -9.00
CA LYS A 196 -5.19 -15.17 -8.76
C LYS A 196 -5.56 -15.11 -7.27
N SER A 197 -6.81 -14.71 -7.06
CA SER A 197 -7.56 -14.58 -5.81
C SER A 197 -7.31 -15.68 -4.77
N VAL A 198 -7.01 -15.28 -3.54
CA VAL A 198 -7.18 -16.10 -2.34
C VAL A 198 -8.14 -15.36 -1.42
N ASN A 199 -9.32 -15.93 -1.21
CA ASN A 199 -10.37 -15.42 -0.33
C ASN A 199 -9.89 -15.50 1.11
N SER A 200 -9.84 -14.40 1.85
CA SER A 200 -9.68 -14.53 3.30
C SER A 200 -10.31 -13.39 4.13
N TYR A 201 -11.21 -13.84 5.00
CA TYR A 201 -11.53 -13.37 6.36
C TYR A 201 -12.80 -12.55 6.63
N SER A 202 -13.54 -13.05 7.61
CA SER A 202 -14.78 -12.56 8.19
C SER A 202 -14.52 -11.65 9.39
N GLY A 203 -15.19 -10.50 9.46
CA GLY A 203 -15.40 -9.86 10.75
C GLY A 203 -16.35 -10.71 11.58
N THR A 204 -16.10 -10.83 12.88
CA THR A 204 -17.06 -11.38 13.84
C THR A 204 -17.50 -10.26 14.78
N PHE A 205 -18.79 -10.29 15.12
CA PHE A 205 -19.33 -9.41 16.13
C PHE A 205 -18.75 -9.82 17.49
N PRO A 206 -18.16 -8.89 18.27
CA PRO A 206 -17.87 -9.17 19.67
C PRO A 206 -19.20 -9.49 20.37
N SER A 207 -19.18 -10.54 21.17
CA SER A 207 -20.32 -11.12 21.90
C SER A 207 -20.90 -10.21 23.00
N THR A 208 -20.64 -8.91 22.96
CA THR A 208 -20.98 -7.95 24.02
C THR A 208 -22.01 -6.90 23.56
N GLY A 209 -22.53 -6.99 22.33
CA GLY A 209 -23.74 -6.29 21.90
C GLY A 209 -24.97 -7.17 22.08
N THR A 210 -26.03 -6.58 22.66
CA THR A 210 -27.31 -7.17 23.12
C THR A 210 -28.15 -7.77 21.99
N PHE A 211 -27.67 -8.86 21.39
CA PHE A 211 -28.54 -9.80 20.73
C PHE A 211 -29.01 -10.86 21.74
N PRO A 212 -30.24 -11.37 21.67
CA PRO A 212 -31.26 -11.07 20.65
C PRO A 212 -31.95 -9.69 20.83
N VAL A 213 -32.46 -9.12 19.73
CA VAL A 213 -33.28 -7.89 19.72
C VAL A 213 -34.66 -8.18 19.16
N THR A 214 -35.71 -7.93 19.94
CA THR A 214 -37.11 -8.15 19.53
C THR A 214 -37.76 -6.85 19.09
N ILE A 215 -38.43 -6.89 17.93
CA ILE A 215 -39.15 -5.77 17.32
C ILE A 215 -40.61 -6.20 17.17
N SER A 216 -41.50 -5.49 17.85
CA SER A 216 -42.95 -5.74 17.86
C SER A 216 -43.71 -4.69 17.04
N SER A 217 -45.00 -4.93 16.79
CA SER A 217 -45.89 -3.93 16.16
C SER A 217 -46.03 -2.61 16.94
N THR A 218 -45.71 -2.65 18.24
CA THR A 218 -45.66 -1.48 19.13
C THR A 218 -44.31 -0.77 19.17
N SER A 219 -43.29 -1.31 18.50
CA SER A 219 -41.98 -0.68 18.39
C SER A 219 -42.04 0.58 17.53
N PRO A 220 -40.98 1.42 17.53
CA PRO A 220 -40.84 2.52 16.58
C PRO A 220 -41.01 2.05 15.12
N SER A 221 -41.42 2.95 14.23
CA SER A 221 -41.63 2.63 12.81
C SER A 221 -40.41 1.98 12.16
N ILE A 222 -39.21 2.40 12.56
CA ILE A 222 -37.94 1.82 12.18
C ILE A 222 -37.10 1.62 13.44
N THR A 223 -36.61 0.40 13.64
CA THR A 223 -35.66 0.06 14.70
C THR A 223 -34.28 -0.16 14.09
N THR A 224 -33.29 0.59 14.56
CA THR A 224 -31.88 0.40 14.18
C THR A 224 -31.23 -0.63 15.10
N VAL A 225 -30.75 -1.70 14.51
CA VAL A 225 -29.93 -2.72 15.16
C VAL A 225 -28.49 -2.47 14.73
N SER A 226 -27.61 -2.25 15.71
CA SER A 226 -26.20 -1.95 15.48
C SER A 226 -25.32 -2.70 16.47
N ASN A 227 -24.07 -2.95 16.08
CA ASN A 227 -23.06 -3.50 16.98
C ASN A 227 -21.66 -3.03 16.53
N ALA A 228 -20.68 -3.05 17.43
CA ALA A 228 -19.31 -2.66 17.12
C ALA A 228 -18.64 -3.73 16.25
N PHE A 229 -18.05 -3.32 15.14
CA PHE A 229 -17.34 -4.22 14.22
C PHE A 229 -15.87 -4.26 14.62
N LYS A 230 -15.30 -5.45 14.90
CA LYS A 230 -13.87 -5.57 15.21
C LYS A 230 -13.13 -6.19 14.03
N VAL A 231 -12.14 -5.45 13.53
CA VAL A 231 -11.26 -5.82 12.43
C VAL A 231 -9.89 -6.15 13.04
N THR A 232 -9.44 -7.40 12.98
CA THR A 232 -8.14 -7.83 13.54
C THR A 232 -7.25 -8.44 12.47
N GLY A 233 -5.94 -8.17 12.51
CA GLY A 233 -4.96 -8.78 11.59
C GLY A 233 -4.85 -8.07 10.24
N PHE A 234 -5.08 -6.75 10.23
CA PHE A 234 -5.26 -5.96 9.03
C PHE A 234 -4.25 -4.79 8.98
N PRO A 235 -3.67 -4.47 7.81
CA PRO A 235 -2.86 -3.26 7.67
C PRO A 235 -3.69 -1.98 7.87
N SER A 236 -3.05 -0.82 7.98
CA SER A 236 -3.74 0.45 8.27
C SER A 236 -4.80 0.83 7.23
N PHE A 237 -4.69 0.34 5.99
CA PHE A 237 -5.65 0.59 4.90
C PHE A 237 -5.96 -0.69 4.11
N ILE A 238 -7.23 -0.93 3.77
CA ILE A 238 -7.72 -2.11 3.05
C ILE A 238 -8.71 -1.74 1.96
N THR A 239 -8.68 -2.50 0.87
CA THR A 239 -9.62 -2.43 -0.25
C THR A 239 -10.58 -3.62 -0.24
N PHE A 240 -11.89 -3.35 -0.17
CA PHE A 240 -12.92 -4.40 -0.31
C PHE A 240 -13.59 -4.35 -1.68
N TYR A 241 -13.95 -5.53 -2.20
CA TYR A 241 -14.63 -5.66 -3.49
C TYR A 241 -16.03 -6.28 -3.38
N ASN A 242 -16.33 -6.95 -2.27
CA ASN A 242 -17.64 -7.56 -2.04
C ASN A 242 -17.88 -7.69 -0.53
N CYS A 243 -19.13 -7.90 -0.12
CA CYS A 243 -19.44 -8.42 1.21
C CYS A 243 -20.58 -9.44 1.19
N THR A 244 -20.58 -10.34 2.17
CA THR A 244 -21.69 -11.22 2.47
C THR A 244 -22.24 -10.88 3.84
N VAL A 245 -23.57 -10.73 3.94
CA VAL A 245 -24.26 -10.58 5.21
C VAL A 245 -25.04 -11.85 5.51
N VAL A 246 -24.82 -12.40 6.70
CA VAL A 246 -25.58 -13.51 7.24
C VAL A 246 -26.45 -12.97 8.37
N LEU A 247 -27.75 -13.22 8.30
CA LEU A 247 -28.73 -12.75 9.27
C LEU A 247 -29.55 -13.93 9.77
N ASN A 248 -29.68 -14.06 11.09
CA ASN A 248 -30.53 -15.06 11.72
C ASN A 248 -31.65 -14.37 12.52
N ILE A 249 -32.88 -14.76 12.22
CA ILE A 249 -34.09 -14.20 12.80
C ILE A 249 -35.03 -15.31 13.26
N SER A 250 -35.84 -15.00 14.27
CA SER A 250 -36.96 -15.81 14.73
C SER A 250 -38.25 -15.01 14.68
N GLU A 251 -39.33 -15.63 14.22
CA GLU A 251 -40.66 -15.03 14.22
C GLU A 251 -41.34 -15.26 15.57
N GLY A 252 -41.97 -14.21 16.11
CA GLY A 252 -42.85 -14.28 17.26
C GLY A 252 -44.28 -14.67 16.86
N SER A 253 -45.10 -15.00 17.85
CA SER A 253 -46.51 -15.34 17.61
C SER A 253 -47.26 -14.21 16.90
N GLY A 254 -48.01 -14.54 15.84
CA GLY A 254 -48.84 -13.59 15.09
C GLY A 254 -48.07 -12.58 14.23
N TYR A 255 -46.80 -12.87 13.89
CA TYR A 255 -45.99 -12.03 13.01
C TYR A 255 -46.61 -11.90 11.61
N SER A 256 -46.77 -10.67 11.13
CA SER A 256 -47.42 -10.35 9.85
C SER A 256 -46.56 -10.53 8.59
N GLY A 257 -45.25 -10.80 8.74
CA GLY A 257 -44.36 -11.04 7.60
C GLY A 257 -43.94 -9.79 6.82
N ASP A 258 -44.41 -8.60 7.19
CA ASP A 258 -44.28 -7.36 6.41
C ASP A 258 -43.08 -6.47 6.80
N SER A 259 -42.22 -6.91 7.73
CA SER A 259 -41.01 -6.16 8.05
C SER A 259 -40.06 -6.09 6.85
N GLN A 260 -39.48 -4.92 6.65
CA GLN A 260 -38.45 -4.63 5.67
C GLN A 260 -37.11 -4.49 6.39
N ILE A 261 -36.07 -5.10 5.83
CA ILE A 261 -34.70 -5.02 6.37
C ILE A 261 -33.82 -4.23 5.41
N TYR A 262 -33.06 -3.31 5.98
CA TYR A 262 -32.21 -2.34 5.30
C TYR A 262 -30.80 -2.44 5.86
N PHE A 263 -29.80 -2.65 4.99
CA PHE A 263 -28.39 -2.65 5.37
C PHE A 263 -27.74 -1.32 5.01
N ASN A 264 -27.12 -0.66 5.98
CA ASN A 264 -26.38 0.58 5.79
C ASN A 264 -24.90 0.38 6.13
N PHE A 265 -24.04 0.73 5.17
CA PHE A 265 -22.59 0.58 5.25
C PHE A 265 -21.92 1.94 5.18
N TYR A 266 -21.90 2.67 6.29
CA TYR A 266 -21.24 3.96 6.37
C TYR A 266 -19.72 3.79 6.16
N ASN A 267 -19.13 4.70 5.41
CA ASN A 267 -17.70 4.72 5.04
C ASN A 267 -17.22 3.59 4.10
N LEU A 268 -18.08 2.63 3.73
CA LEU A 268 -17.76 1.68 2.66
C LEU A 268 -18.24 2.16 1.31
N ASN A 269 -19.28 2.98 1.19
CA ASN A 269 -19.59 3.69 -0.05
C ASN A 269 -20.72 4.70 0.18
N ASN A 270 -20.97 5.59 -0.77
CA ASN A 270 -22.23 6.34 -0.91
C ASN A 270 -23.46 5.43 -1.16
N ILE A 271 -23.55 4.24 -0.55
CA ILE A 271 -24.82 3.47 -0.47
C ILE A 271 -25.69 4.19 0.58
N ASN A 272 -26.18 5.37 0.20
CA ASN A 272 -27.31 6.02 0.85
C ASN A 272 -28.65 5.40 0.40
N ASN A 273 -28.60 4.43 -0.53
CA ASN A 273 -29.76 3.65 -0.96
C ASN A 273 -29.70 2.28 -0.28
N PRO A 274 -30.29 2.13 0.90
CA PRO A 274 -30.37 0.82 1.54
C PRO A 274 -31.14 -0.12 0.62
N VAL A 275 -30.71 -1.38 0.52
CA VAL A 275 -31.41 -2.39 -0.29
C VAL A 275 -32.55 -2.95 0.57
N PRO A 276 -33.83 -2.63 0.26
CA PRO A 276 -34.95 -3.17 1.02
C PRO A 276 -35.15 -4.64 0.67
N ILE A 277 -35.28 -5.49 1.70
CA ILE A 277 -35.68 -6.88 1.53
C ILE A 277 -37.00 -7.08 2.24
N GLN A 278 -38.03 -7.51 1.48
CA GLN A 278 -39.34 -7.89 2.00
C GLN A 278 -39.41 -9.41 2.19
N PHE A 279 -40.04 -9.87 3.26
CA PHE A 279 -40.28 -11.28 3.49
C PHE A 279 -41.72 -11.65 3.12
N SER A 280 -41.92 -12.83 2.55
CA SER A 280 -43.26 -13.35 2.28
C SER A 280 -43.53 -14.75 2.85
N GLN A 281 -42.50 -15.45 3.36
CA GLN A 281 -42.53 -16.51 4.40
C GLN A 281 -41.15 -17.22 4.51
N ASN A 282 -40.84 -17.63 5.75
CA ASN A 282 -39.68 -18.30 6.35
C ASN A 282 -38.56 -18.91 5.46
N PRO A 283 -37.33 -18.34 5.49
CA PRO A 283 -36.21 -19.14 6.02
C PRO A 283 -35.45 -18.51 7.21
N GLN A 284 -35.27 -19.27 8.29
CA GLN A 284 -34.61 -18.87 9.57
C GLN A 284 -33.12 -18.46 9.45
N ASN A 285 -32.52 -18.55 8.25
CA ASN A 285 -31.14 -18.14 7.98
C ASN A 285 -31.08 -17.51 6.59
N PHE A 286 -30.66 -16.24 6.51
CA PHE A 286 -30.42 -15.58 5.23
C PHE A 286 -28.94 -15.31 5.03
N THR A 287 -28.48 -15.55 3.80
CA THR A 287 -27.16 -15.14 3.34
C THR A 287 -27.33 -14.28 2.10
N PHE A 288 -26.83 -13.05 2.15
CA PHE A 288 -26.92 -12.08 1.07
C PHE A 288 -25.53 -11.70 0.60
N ASN A 289 -25.32 -11.69 -0.72
CA ASN A 289 -24.09 -11.19 -1.33
C ASN A 289 -24.34 -9.79 -1.87
N ILE A 290 -23.58 -8.81 -1.38
CA ILE A 290 -23.68 -7.41 -1.78
C ILE A 290 -22.43 -7.06 -2.56
N ASN A 291 -22.56 -7.09 -3.89
CA ASN A 291 -21.51 -6.66 -4.78
C ASN A 291 -21.38 -5.13 -4.71
N PHE A 292 -20.17 -4.65 -4.42
CA PHE A 292 -19.86 -3.25 -4.56
C PHE A 292 -19.72 -2.92 -6.04
N GLN A 293 -20.75 -2.30 -6.63
CA GLN A 293 -20.71 -1.93 -8.04
C GLN A 293 -19.53 -0.99 -8.32
N ASN A 294 -18.58 -1.44 -9.15
CA ASN A 294 -17.53 -0.66 -9.81
C ASN A 294 -16.65 0.27 -8.97
N THR A 295 -16.67 0.15 -7.64
CA THR A 295 -15.94 1.06 -6.77
C THR A 295 -15.19 0.24 -5.72
N TYR A 296 -13.86 0.29 -5.79
CA TYR A 296 -12.95 -0.30 -4.82
C TYR A 296 -12.80 0.69 -3.65
N TYR A 297 -12.99 0.25 -2.41
CA TYR A 297 -12.99 1.16 -1.25
C TYR A 297 -11.77 0.99 -0.38
N ILE A 298 -10.89 1.99 -0.43
CA ILE A 298 -9.78 2.11 0.50
C ILE A 298 -10.33 2.64 1.82
N VAL A 299 -10.38 1.81 2.84
CA VAL A 299 -10.83 2.21 4.17
C VAL A 299 -9.73 1.98 5.20
N ASN A 300 -9.58 2.95 6.10
CA ASN A 300 -8.68 2.81 7.24
C ASN A 300 -9.27 1.77 8.22
N SER A 301 -8.48 0.77 8.60
CA SER A 301 -8.92 -0.31 9.51
C SER A 301 -9.40 0.21 10.87
N THR A 302 -8.78 1.27 11.39
CA THR A 302 -9.23 1.96 12.61
C THR A 302 -10.57 2.66 12.43
N SER A 303 -10.85 3.17 11.23
CA SER A 303 -12.13 3.80 10.91
C SER A 303 -13.24 2.76 10.85
N LEU A 304 -13.02 1.59 10.25
CA LEU A 304 -13.98 0.47 10.24
C LEU A 304 -14.31 -0.05 11.63
N SER A 305 -13.33 -0.02 12.55
CA SER A 305 -13.51 -0.51 13.91
C SER A 305 -14.36 0.39 14.81
N LYS A 306 -14.74 1.58 14.34
CA LYS A 306 -15.65 2.47 15.08
C LYS A 306 -17.07 1.89 15.07
N ALA A 307 -17.79 2.13 16.17
CA ALA A 307 -19.22 1.83 16.22
C ALA A 307 -19.97 2.60 15.12
N ASN A 308 -21.14 2.09 14.73
CA ASN A 308 -22.08 2.72 13.77
C ASN A 308 -21.65 2.75 12.29
N ASN A 309 -20.56 2.11 11.90
CA ASN A 309 -20.24 1.97 10.46
C ASN A 309 -21.14 0.98 9.73
N PHE A 310 -21.67 0.00 10.44
CA PHE A 310 -22.54 -1.04 9.90
C PHE A 310 -23.83 -1.02 10.69
N LEU A 311 -24.94 -0.60 10.06
CA LEU A 311 -26.25 -0.53 10.69
C LEU A 311 -27.25 -1.38 9.92
N ILE A 312 -28.16 -2.03 10.64
CA ILE A 312 -29.32 -2.70 10.06
C ILE A 312 -30.56 -1.97 10.57
N ASN A 313 -31.37 -1.45 9.66
CA ASN A 313 -32.67 -0.89 10.03
C ASN A 313 -33.75 -1.89 9.66
N ILE A 314 -34.71 -2.08 10.57
CA ILE A 314 -35.83 -3.01 10.38
C ILE A 314 -37.13 -2.26 10.66
N THR A 315 -38.09 -2.33 9.74
CA THR A 315 -39.42 -1.76 10.01
C THR A 315 -40.20 -2.67 10.95
N LYS A 316 -40.97 -2.06 11.84
CA LYS A 316 -41.89 -2.82 12.70
C LYS A 316 -42.90 -3.61 11.85
N PRO A 317 -43.31 -4.80 12.30
CA PRO A 317 -44.42 -5.50 11.66
C PRO A 317 -45.76 -4.83 11.95
N THR A 318 -46.76 -5.07 11.11
CA THR A 318 -48.16 -4.70 11.42
C THR A 318 -48.72 -5.46 12.63
N SER A 319 -48.39 -6.75 12.80
CA SER A 319 -48.79 -7.57 13.96
C SER A 319 -47.67 -8.53 14.41
N GLY A 320 -47.73 -8.95 15.67
CA GLY A 320 -46.74 -9.87 16.26
C GLY A 320 -45.36 -9.24 16.45
N SER A 321 -44.32 -10.06 16.36
CA SER A 321 -42.93 -9.62 16.53
C SER A 321 -41.94 -10.42 15.70
N ILE A 322 -40.77 -9.84 15.48
CA ILE A 322 -39.59 -10.48 14.90
C ILE A 322 -38.41 -10.27 15.84
N THR A 323 -37.60 -11.32 16.03
CA THR A 323 -36.40 -11.28 16.85
C THR A 323 -35.18 -11.47 15.98
N VAL A 324 -34.23 -10.52 16.03
CA VAL A 324 -32.90 -10.70 15.42
C VAL A 324 -32.02 -11.40 16.43
N ASN A 325 -31.57 -12.62 16.14
CA ASN A 325 -30.76 -13.41 17.06
C ASN A 325 -29.26 -13.17 16.87
N TYR A 326 -28.82 -13.00 15.62
CA TYR A 326 -27.47 -12.52 15.32
C TYR A 326 -27.38 -12.00 13.88
N VAL A 327 -26.31 -11.26 13.64
CA VAL A 327 -25.86 -10.78 12.34
C VAL A 327 -24.41 -11.22 12.19
N LYS A 328 -23.93 -11.53 10.97
CA LYS A 328 -22.51 -11.72 10.64
C LYS A 328 -22.23 -11.02 9.31
N ILE A 329 -21.18 -10.18 9.26
CA ILE A 329 -20.76 -9.50 8.03
C ILE A 329 -19.37 -10.01 7.64
N ILE A 330 -19.26 -10.53 6.43
CA ILE A 330 -18.02 -11.05 5.84
C ILE A 330 -17.63 -10.07 4.75
N LEU A 331 -16.50 -9.38 4.92
CA LEU A 331 -15.97 -8.48 3.90
C LEU A 331 -14.93 -9.23 3.07
N TYR A 332 -15.01 -9.12 1.75
CA TYR A 332 -14.06 -9.74 0.86
C TYR A 332 -13.03 -8.71 0.38
N THR A 333 -11.77 -9.00 0.69
CA THR A 333 -10.60 -8.25 0.27
C THR A 333 -9.71 -9.16 -0.59
N TYR A 334 -8.86 -8.55 -1.42
CA TYR A 334 -7.74 -9.29 -1.99
C TYR A 334 -6.68 -9.49 -0.90
N LYS A 335 -5.97 -10.64 -0.95
CA LYS A 335 -4.88 -10.97 0.00
C LYS A 335 -3.72 -9.96 -0.06
N PHE A 336 -3.66 -9.16 -1.11
CA PHE A 336 -2.79 -7.99 -1.24
C PHE A 336 -3.60 -6.79 -1.72
N ASN A 337 -3.53 -5.71 -0.96
CA ASN A 337 -4.57 -4.68 -0.90
C ASN A 337 -4.34 -3.46 -1.78
N PHE A 338 -3.97 -3.68 -3.04
CA PHE A 338 -3.81 -2.59 -3.99
C PHE A 338 -4.24 -3.08 -5.37
N ILE A 339 -5.47 -2.77 -5.82
CA ILE A 339 -5.81 -2.92 -7.24
C ILE A 339 -6.43 -1.64 -7.81
N LYS A 340 -5.81 -1.21 -8.92
CA LYS A 340 -6.26 -0.32 -10.01
C LYS A 340 -5.79 1.15 -10.04
N GLN A 341 -4.59 1.45 -9.53
CA GLN A 341 -3.86 2.66 -9.93
C GLN A 341 -2.40 2.32 -10.25
N ASN A 342 -1.81 3.05 -11.18
CA ASN A 342 -0.40 2.86 -11.55
C ASN A 342 0.56 3.39 -10.46
N PHE A 343 0.09 4.29 -9.58
CA PHE A 343 0.69 4.71 -8.31
C PHE A 343 -0.45 5.21 -7.39
N ASN A 344 -0.20 5.36 -6.08
CA ASN A 344 -1.15 5.80 -5.06
C ASN A 344 -0.62 7.06 -4.36
N ILE A 345 -1.50 8.02 -4.08
CA ILE A 345 -1.15 9.23 -3.33
C ILE A 345 -2.17 9.46 -2.21
N LEU A 346 -1.68 9.72 -0.99
CA LEU A 346 -2.51 10.00 0.18
C LEU A 346 -1.94 11.19 0.98
N SER A 347 -2.82 12.07 1.48
CA SER A 347 -2.47 13.19 2.35
C SER A 347 -1.30 14.06 1.85
N SER A 348 -1.15 14.22 0.53
CA SER A 348 0.02 14.84 -0.09
C SER A 348 -0.35 16.06 -0.93
N THR A 349 0.60 16.98 -1.10
CA THR A 349 0.50 18.09 -2.06
C THR A 349 1.14 17.66 -3.38
N VAL A 350 0.39 17.71 -4.47
CA VAL A 350 0.83 17.18 -5.78
C VAL A 350 0.81 18.27 -6.84
N TYR A 351 1.94 18.41 -7.54
CA TYR A 351 2.08 19.19 -8.75
C TYR A 351 2.35 18.21 -9.89
N ALA A 352 1.35 17.94 -10.73
CA ALA A 352 1.44 16.93 -11.79
C ALA A 352 1.14 17.53 -13.17
N SER A 353 1.91 17.12 -14.18
CA SER A 353 1.66 17.40 -15.61
C SER A 353 2.18 16.25 -16.47
N ASP A 354 1.55 16.00 -17.62
CA ASP A 354 1.99 15.02 -18.62
C ASP A 354 2.26 13.63 -18.02
N LEU A 355 1.22 13.00 -17.47
CA LEU A 355 1.31 11.72 -16.76
C LEU A 355 0.65 10.62 -17.57
N TYR A 356 1.39 9.54 -17.86
CA TYR A 356 1.02 8.49 -18.82
C TYR A 356 0.89 7.09 -18.22
#